data_AF-A0A6M0S9S1-F1
#
_entry.id   AF-A0A6M0S9S1-F1
#
_cell.length_a   1.000
_cell.length_b   1.000
_cell.length_c   1.000
_cell.angle_alpha   90.00
_cell.angle_beta   90.00
_cell.angle_gamma   90.00
#
_symmetry.space_group_name_H-M   'P 1'
#
loop_
_entity.id
_entity.type
_entity.pdbx_description
1 polymer ?
#
loop_
_entity_poly.entity_id
_entity_poly.type
_entity_poly.pdbx_seq_one_letter_code
_entity_poly.pdbx_strand_id
1 'polypeptide(L)'
;MISVELSYRNFSASEDNESELERLCELLREQLQKELYEEVSDDFKEVILLLNEMGHNLKFYDTYNLTGDGYRDDLIDYEYRCLLRVAFSIVVSVAYIEIL
;
A
#
# COMPACT_ATOMS: atom_id res chain seq x y z
N MET A 1 4.80 -15.31 6.52
CA MET A 1 5.62 -16.43 5.99
C MET A 1 5.08 -16.74 4.61
N ILE A 2 5.74 -16.24 3.55
CA ILE A 2 5.38 -16.54 2.17
C ILE A 2 5.38 -18.07 2.04
N SER A 3 4.27 -18.66 1.61
CA SER A 3 4.23 -20.08 1.31
C SER A 3 5.12 -20.33 0.10
N VAL A 4 6.35 -20.75 0.40
CA VAL A 4 7.42 -21.13 -0.53
C VAL A 4 6.95 -22.12 -1.61
N GLU A 5 5.81 -22.79 -1.40
CA GLU A 5 5.20 -23.69 -2.36
C GLU A 5 4.75 -23.02 -3.67
N LEU A 6 4.41 -21.73 -3.69
CA LEU A 6 4.02 -21.03 -4.91
C LEU A 6 5.21 -20.59 -5.78
N SER A 7 6.37 -20.34 -5.18
CA SER A 7 7.51 -19.67 -5.85
C SER A 7 8.45 -20.59 -6.62
N TYR A 8 8.28 -21.92 -6.57
CA TYR A 8 9.23 -22.83 -7.25
C TYR A 8 8.53 -23.90 -8.09
N ARG A 9 7.29 -24.30 -7.76
CA ARG A 9 6.57 -25.38 -8.46
C ARG A 9 5.74 -24.92 -9.66
N ASN A 10 5.47 -23.62 -9.80
CA ASN A 10 4.80 -23.03 -10.96
C ASN A 10 5.77 -22.46 -12.02
N PHE A 11 7.08 -22.66 -11.84
CA PHE A 11 8.14 -22.22 -12.76
C PHE A 11 8.27 -23.14 -13.99
N SER A 12 7.15 -23.38 -14.67
CA SER A 12 7.13 -24.00 -16.01
C SER A 12 6.75 -23.01 -17.11
N ALA A 13 6.64 -21.71 -16.81
CA ALA A 13 6.39 -20.69 -17.80
C ALA A 13 7.65 -20.47 -18.65
N SER A 14 7.67 -21.07 -19.84
CA SER A 14 8.53 -20.62 -20.95
C SER A 14 8.00 -19.28 -21.48
N GLU A 15 8.78 -18.59 -22.34
CA GLU A 15 8.38 -17.36 -23.06
C GLU A 15 6.98 -17.44 -23.73
N ASP A 16 6.46 -18.64 -23.96
CA ASP A 16 5.17 -18.89 -24.62
C ASP A 16 3.94 -18.46 -23.78
N ASN A 17 4.10 -18.02 -22.53
CA ASN A 17 2.99 -17.72 -21.62
C ASN A 17 3.13 -16.38 -20.86
N GLU A 18 3.48 -15.31 -21.57
CA GLU A 18 3.59 -13.92 -21.06
C GLU A 18 2.41 -13.50 -20.16
N SER A 19 1.18 -13.89 -20.51
CA SER A 19 -0.02 -13.59 -19.72
C SER A 19 -0.05 -14.28 -18.34
N GLU A 20 0.51 -15.49 -18.21
CA GLU A 20 0.62 -16.16 -16.91
C GLU A 20 1.68 -15.49 -16.03
N LEU A 21 2.78 -15.03 -16.63
CA LEU A 21 3.83 -14.28 -15.95
C LEU A 21 3.31 -12.94 -15.44
N GLU A 22 2.56 -12.20 -16.27
CA GLU A 22 1.93 -10.93 -15.90
C GLU A 22 0.94 -11.13 -14.74
N ARG A 23 0.07 -12.14 -14.82
CA ARG A 23 -0.87 -12.48 -13.75
C ARG A 23 -0.15 -12.82 -12.45
N LEU A 24 0.97 -13.55 -12.52
CA LEU A 24 1.76 -13.88 -11.35
C LEU A 24 2.45 -12.66 -10.74
N CYS A 25 2.96 -11.75 -11.58
CA CYS A 25 3.51 -10.46 -11.15
C CYS A 25 2.45 -9.61 -10.43
N GLU A 26 1.21 -9.58 -10.93
CA GLU A 26 0.10 -8.88 -10.29
C GLU A 26 -0.23 -9.47 -8.91
N LEU A 27 -0.36 -10.80 -8.82
CA LEU A 27 -0.64 -11.47 -7.54
C LEU A 27 0.45 -11.24 -6.49
N LEU A 28 1.73 -11.31 -6.90
CA LEU A 28 2.85 -11.01 -6.01
C LEU A 28 2.87 -9.55 -5.60
N ARG A 29 2.56 -8.63 -6.52
CA ARG A 29 2.48 -7.20 -6.23
C ARG A 29 1.42 -6.94 -5.18
N GLU A 30 0.22 -7.47 -5.35
CA GLU A 30 -0.89 -7.34 -4.39
C GLU A 30 -0.53 -7.90 -3.01
N GLN A 31 0.07 -9.10 -2.98
CA GLN A 31 0.46 -9.73 -1.72
C GLN A 31 1.54 -8.93 -0.98
N LEU A 32 2.61 -8.53 -1.67
CA LEU A 32 3.68 -7.73 -1.09
C LEU A 32 3.16 -6.38 -0.60
N GLN A 33 2.28 -5.74 -1.38
CA GLN A 33 1.68 -4.46 -1.01
C GLN A 33 0.87 -4.60 0.29
N LYS A 34 0.10 -5.69 0.42
CA LYS A 34 -0.66 -5.99 1.64
C LYS A 34 0.25 -6.25 2.84
N GLU A 35 1.28 -7.09 2.70
CA GLU A 35 2.21 -7.40 3.79
C GLU A 35 2.96 -6.15 4.27
N LEU A 36 3.44 -5.31 3.33
CA LEU A 36 4.07 -4.03 3.66
C LEU A 36 3.10 -3.08 4.36
N TYR A 37 1.83 -3.04 3.93
CA TYR A 37 0.81 -2.21 4.57
C TYR A 37 0.56 -2.64 6.02
N GLU A 38 0.39 -3.94 6.26
CA GLU A 38 0.16 -4.47 7.61
C GLU A 38 1.30 -4.09 8.56
N GLU A 39 2.56 -4.15 8.09
CA GLU A 39 3.74 -3.84 8.90
C GLU A 39 3.82 -2.37 9.33
N VAL A 40 3.42 -1.43 8.48
CA VAL A 40 3.63 0.02 8.71
C VAL A 40 2.34 0.79 9.01
N SER A 41 1.17 0.16 8.90
CA SER A 41 -0.12 0.84 9.08
C SER A 41 -0.30 1.39 10.49
N ASP A 42 0.23 0.72 11.50
CA ASP A 42 0.08 1.16 12.90
C ASP A 42 0.98 2.37 13.19
N ASP A 43 2.24 2.35 12.74
CA ASP A 43 3.15 3.51 12.79
C ASP A 43 2.53 4.73 12.09
N PHE A 44 1.89 4.51 10.93
CA PHE A 44 1.21 5.59 10.21
C PHE A 44 0.05 6.17 11.02
N LYS A 45 -0.78 5.34 11.65
CA LYS A 45 -1.89 5.80 12.51
C LYS A 45 -1.38 6.57 13.73
N GLU A 46 -0.24 6.18 14.31
CA GLU A 46 0.38 6.94 15.40
C GLU A 46 0.76 8.36 14.97
N VAL A 47 1.31 8.53 13.76
CA VAL A 47 1.59 9.86 13.21
C VAL A 47 0.31 10.70 13.08
N ILE A 48 -0.82 10.10 12.67
CA ILE A 48 -2.10 10.80 12.59
C ILE A 48 -2.58 11.24 13.97
N LEU A 49 -2.44 10.39 14.99
CA LEU A 49 -2.79 10.75 16.37
C LEU A 49 -1.94 11.92 16.87
N LEU A 50 -0.63 11.89 16.64
CA LEU A 50 0.28 12.98 17.02
C LEU A 50 -0.08 14.29 16.32
N LEU A 51 -0.40 14.26 15.03
CA LEU A 51 -0.85 15.45 14.29
C LEU A 51 -2.15 16.01 14.87
N ASN A 52 -3.08 15.16 15.29
CA ASN A 52 -4.31 15.58 15.96
C ASN A 52 -4.04 16.19 17.35
N GLU A 53 -3.08 15.66 18.12
CA GLU A 53 -2.63 16.26 19.38
C GLU A 53 -1.99 17.65 19.17
N MET A 54 -1.33 17.87 18.04
CA MET A 54 -0.78 19.17 17.64
C MET A 54 -1.86 20.18 17.19
N GLY A 55 -3.12 19.76 17.20
CA GLY A 55 -4.28 20.61 16.97
C GLY A 55 -5.00 20.34 15.67
N HIS A 56 -4.54 19.42 14.81
CA HIS A 56 -5.25 19.02 13.59
C HIS A 56 -6.52 18.21 13.90
N ASN A 57 -7.39 18.08 12.91
CA ASN A 57 -8.55 17.20 12.96
C ASN A 57 -8.62 16.27 11.76
N LEU A 58 -7.54 15.52 11.56
CA LEU A 58 -7.41 14.52 10.52
C LEU A 58 -8.40 13.38 10.75
N LYS A 59 -9.35 13.27 9.82
CA LYS A 59 -10.35 12.18 9.75
C LYS A 59 -10.10 11.33 8.53
N PHE A 60 -10.33 10.04 8.70
CA PHE A 60 -10.31 9.10 7.59
C PHE A 60 -11.34 9.51 6.54
N TYR A 61 -10.93 9.61 5.27
CA TYR A 61 -11.79 10.11 4.19
C TYR A 61 -11.90 9.14 3.00
N ASP A 62 -10.90 8.30 2.73
CA ASP A 62 -11.03 7.28 1.69
C ASP A 62 -9.94 6.22 1.77
N THR A 63 -10.29 4.99 1.39
CA THR A 63 -9.34 3.96 0.98
C THR A 63 -9.17 4.07 -0.53
N TYR A 64 -8.07 4.66 -1.00
CA TYR A 64 -7.71 4.43 -2.40
C TYR A 64 -7.48 2.93 -2.59
N ASN A 65 -8.17 2.37 -3.59
CA ASN A 65 -8.20 0.95 -3.89
C ASN A 65 -6.84 0.28 -3.64
N LEU A 66 -6.89 -0.65 -2.68
CA LEU A 66 -5.95 -1.70 -2.29
C LEU A 66 -5.03 -1.47 -1.08
N THR A 67 -4.45 -0.30 -0.77
CA THR A 67 -3.65 -0.14 0.49
C THR A 67 -3.40 1.30 0.97
N GLY A 68 -4.25 2.28 0.64
CA GLY A 68 -3.98 3.68 0.99
C GLY A 68 -4.98 4.28 1.96
N ASP A 69 -4.61 4.41 3.24
CA ASP A 69 -5.38 5.17 4.22
C ASP A 69 -5.16 6.67 3.98
N GLY A 70 -6.23 7.37 3.61
CA GLY A 70 -6.26 8.82 3.44
C GLY A 70 -6.93 9.52 4.62
N TYR A 71 -6.24 10.51 5.18
CA TYR A 71 -6.73 11.39 6.23
C TYR A 71 -6.80 12.84 5.76
N ARG A 72 -7.89 13.52 6.10
CA ARG A 72 -8.12 14.91 5.74
C ARG A 72 -8.59 15.71 6.95
N ASP A 73 -8.07 16.92 7.06
CA ASP A 73 -8.61 17.96 7.91
C ASP A 73 -9.69 18.71 7.13
N ASP A 74 -10.95 18.36 7.39
CA ASP A 74 -12.11 18.95 6.72
C ASP A 74 -12.81 20.00 7.62
N LEU A 75 -12.20 20.43 8.73
CA LEU A 75 -12.72 21.52 9.57
C LEU A 75 -12.54 22.85 8.85
N ILE A 76 -13.61 23.31 8.20
CA ILE A 76 -13.73 24.69 7.72
C ILE A 76 -14.37 25.51 8.83
N ASP A 77 -13.57 25.96 9.80
CA ASP A 77 -13.98 26.98 10.77
C ASP A 77 -13.26 28.30 10.46
N TYR A 78 -13.91 29.44 10.69
CA TYR A 78 -13.44 30.78 10.32
C TYR A 78 -12.10 31.15 11.00
N GLU A 79 -11.74 30.49 12.09
CA GLU A 79 -10.47 30.66 12.81
C GLU A 79 -9.40 29.61 12.46
N TYR A 80 -9.80 28.49 11.82
CA TYR A 80 -8.93 27.35 11.55
C TYR A 80 -8.38 27.40 10.13
N ARG A 81 -7.11 27.78 9.97
CA ARG A 81 -6.49 28.04 8.65
C ARG A 81 -5.60 26.92 8.09
N CYS A 82 -5.36 25.87 8.86
CA CYS A 82 -4.43 24.81 8.46
C CYS A 82 -5.18 23.56 8.01
N LEU A 83 -5.47 23.48 6.70
CA LEU A 83 -6.05 22.29 6.09
C LEU A 83 -4.93 21.33 5.71
N LEU A 84 -4.77 20.26 6.49
CA LEU A 84 -3.77 19.22 6.23
C LEU A 84 -4.43 17.98 5.58
N ARG A 85 -3.74 17.39 4.61
CA ARG A 85 -4.12 16.10 4.02
C ARG A 85 -2.90 15.19 4.07
N VAL A 86 -3.10 13.99 4.60
CA VAL A 86 -2.05 12.99 4.76
C VAL A 86 -2.56 11.69 4.17
N ALA A 87 -1.77 11.04 3.35
CA ALA A 87 -2.12 9.73 2.79
C ALA A 87 -0.88 8.85 2.80
N PHE A 88 -1.09 7.57 3.09
CA PHE A 88 -0.07 6.55 2.96
C PHE A 88 -0.23 5.82 1.62
N SER A 89 0.87 5.63 0.89
CA SER A 89 0.86 4.96 -0.42
C SER A 89 2.10 4.08 -0.56
N ILE A 90 1.88 2.81 -0.89
CA ILE A 90 2.93 1.84 -1.18
C ILE A 90 2.92 1.56 -2.69
N VAL A 91 4.10 1.67 -3.32
CA VAL A 91 4.31 1.29 -4.72
C VAL A 91 5.20 0.06 -4.75
N VAL A 92 4.65 -1.07 -5.20
CA VAL A 92 5.41 -2.31 -5.38
C VAL A 92 5.62 -2.56 -6.88
N SER A 93 6.88 -2.76 -7.27
CA SER A 93 7.24 -3.23 -8.61
C SER A 93 7.78 -4.66 -8.51
N VAL A 94 7.20 -5.56 -9.29
CA VAL A 94 7.62 -6.97 -9.36
C VAL A 94 7.96 -7.26 -10.81
N ALA A 95 9.16 -7.80 -11.03
CA ALA A 95 9.64 -8.26 -12.32
C ALA A 95 10.42 -9.56 -12.13
N TYR A 96 10.35 -10.44 -13.12
CA TYR A 96 11.21 -11.61 -13.20
C TYR A 96 12.46 -11.25 -14.01
N ILE A 97 13.63 -11.65 -13.50
CA ILE A 97 14.90 -11.51 -14.21
C ILE A 97 15.36 -12.91 -14.59
N GLU A 98 15.59 -13.14 -15.87
CA GLU A 98 16.28 -14.34 -16.33
C GLU A 98 17.73 -14.28 -15.87
N ILE A 99 18.17 -15.27 -15.09
CA ILE A 99 19.58 -15.48 -14.82
C ILE A 99 20.09 -16.38 -15.95
N LEU A 100 20.74 -15.75 -16.94
CA LEU A 100 21.46 -16.42 -18.04
C LEU A 100 22.72 -17.13 -17.53
#